data_AF-A0A928ML16-F1
#
_entry.id   AF-A0A928ML16-F1
#
_cell.length_a   1.000
_cell.length_b   1.000
_cell.length_c   1.000
_cell.angle_alpha   90.00
_cell.angle_beta   90.00
_cell.angle_gamma   90.00
#
_symmetry.space_group_name_H-M   'P 1'
#
loop_
_entity.id
_entity.type
_entity.pdbx_description
1 polymer ?
#
loop_
_entity_poly.entity_id
_entity_poly.type
_entity_poly.pdbx_seq_one_letter_code
_entity_poly.pdbx_strand_id
1 'polypeptide(L)'
;MFRKLLRYIRGYEGFAVGAPLCVALEVVCALILPRLMSTIIDQGIDGDGGFPLILRMGAIMLGLSVVSMATGLLSSRLASTASQGFGANLRKALFDKVQDFSFTDIDRFSSASLITRLTNDVNAIQQMVGMGLRMLVRAPLMLLIALVNCASINPRLTLVLLAVVPVMAVSIFLLMKVTRR
;
A
#
# COMPACT_ATOMS: atom_id res chain seq x y z
N MET A 1 20.25 9.98 0.43
CA MET A 1 20.26 8.55 0.80
C MET A 1 19.31 7.73 -0.10
N PHE A 2 18.01 8.05 -0.15
CA PHE A 2 17.02 7.37 -1.01
C PHE A 2 17.41 7.26 -2.49
N ARG A 3 17.93 8.33 -3.12
CA ARG A 3 18.40 8.30 -4.52
C ARG A 3 19.49 7.25 -4.80
N LYS A 4 20.31 6.87 -3.81
CA LYS A 4 21.32 5.80 -3.96
C LYS A 4 20.69 4.41 -3.84
N LEU A 5 19.70 4.21 -2.97
CA LEU A 5 18.95 2.93 -2.92
C LEU A 5 18.10 2.73 -4.19
N LEU A 6 17.50 3.79 -4.74
CA LEU A 6 16.75 3.70 -6.01
C LEU A 6 17.58 3.12 -7.17
N ARG A 7 18.91 3.25 -7.14
CA ARG A 7 19.80 2.66 -8.14
C ARG A 7 19.82 1.12 -8.09
N TYR A 8 19.46 0.50 -6.96
CA TYR A 8 19.31 -0.96 -6.80
C TYR A 8 17.91 -1.47 -7.17
N ILE A 9 16.96 -0.57 -7.45
CA ILE A 9 15.65 -0.89 -8.03
C ILE A 9 15.75 -1.03 -9.57
N ARG A 10 16.82 -0.51 -10.20
CA ARG A 10 17.08 -0.68 -11.64
C ARG A 10 17.11 -2.17 -12.01
N GLY A 11 16.12 -2.60 -12.79
CA GLY A 11 15.86 -3.99 -13.16
C GLY A 11 14.43 -4.44 -12.88
N TYR A 12 13.77 -3.88 -11.86
CA TYR A 12 12.36 -4.17 -11.50
C TYR A 12 11.45 -2.95 -11.62
N GLU A 13 11.86 -1.93 -12.38
CA GLU A 13 11.14 -0.65 -12.54
C GLU A 13 9.71 -0.87 -13.07
N GLY A 14 9.51 -1.83 -13.98
CA GLY A 14 8.17 -2.19 -14.48
C GLY A 14 7.25 -2.78 -13.41
N PHE A 15 7.80 -3.60 -12.49
CA PHE A 15 7.04 -4.19 -11.38
C PHE A 15 6.76 -3.17 -10.27
N ALA A 16 7.70 -2.25 -10.03
CA ALA A 16 7.56 -1.17 -9.07
C ALA A 16 6.54 -0.10 -9.51
N VAL A 17 6.37 0.12 -10.83
CA VAL A 17 5.33 1.01 -11.39
C VAL A 17 4.00 0.27 -11.60
N GLY A 18 4.02 -1.02 -11.92
CA GLY A 18 2.81 -1.83 -12.07
C GLY A 18 2.05 -2.06 -10.75
N ALA A 19 2.77 -2.20 -9.63
CA ALA A 19 2.18 -2.36 -8.30
C ALA A 19 1.24 -1.19 -7.89
N PRO A 20 1.66 0.10 -7.94
CA PRO A 20 0.79 1.22 -7.57
C PRO A 20 -0.40 1.40 -8.50
N LEU A 21 -0.25 1.10 -9.80
CA LEU A 21 -1.37 1.12 -10.75
C LEU A 21 -2.42 0.07 -10.41
N CYS A 22 -1.99 -1.16 -10.08
CA CYS A 22 -2.90 -2.21 -9.63
C CYS A 22 -3.59 -1.83 -8.31
N VAL A 23 -2.86 -1.25 -7.35
CA VAL A 23 -3.46 -0.76 -6.09
C VAL A 23 -4.50 0.32 -6.36
N ALA A 24 -4.25 1.24 -7.30
CA ALA A 24 -5.22 2.27 -7.67
C ALA A 24 -6.52 1.67 -8.20
N LEU A 25 -6.41 0.69 -9.12
CA LEU A 25 -7.57 -0.05 -9.64
C LEU A 25 -8.31 -0.82 -8.54
N GLU A 26 -7.59 -1.52 -7.67
CA GLU A 26 -8.15 -2.24 -6.52
C GLU A 26 -8.98 -1.30 -5.62
N VAL A 27 -8.43 -0.13 -5.28
CA VAL A 27 -9.11 0.86 -4.42
C VAL A 27 -10.36 1.43 -5.09
N VAL A 28 -10.32 1.71 -6.40
CA VAL A 28 -11.48 2.18 -7.15
C VAL A 28 -12.59 1.13 -7.14
N CYS A 29 -12.27 -0.13 -7.47
CA CYS A 29 -13.26 -1.21 -7.47
C CYS A 29 -13.85 -1.45 -6.06
N ALA A 30 -13.01 -1.41 -5.02
CA ALA A 30 -13.46 -1.55 -3.64
C ALA A 30 -14.42 -0.42 -3.20
N LEU A 31 -14.19 0.82 -3.65
CA LEU A 31 -15.01 1.99 -3.30
C LEU A 31 -16.28 2.12 -4.15
N ILE A 32 -16.44 1.32 -5.21
CA ILE A 32 -17.70 1.21 -5.96
C ILE A 32 -18.71 0.31 -5.22
N LEU A 33 -18.25 -0.66 -4.42
CA LEU A 33 -19.13 -1.58 -3.68
C LEU A 33 -20.13 -0.87 -2.74
N PRO A 34 -19.73 0.12 -1.90
CA PRO A 34 -20.68 0.85 -1.04
C PRO A 34 -21.72 1.64 -1.84
N ARG A 35 -21.35 2.15 -3.02
CA ARG A 35 -22.27 2.88 -3.90
C ARG A 35 -23.33 1.95 -4.48
N LEU A 36 -22.93 0.75 -4.91
CA LEU A 36 -23.86 -0.29 -5.33
C LEU A 36 -24.78 -0.74 -4.19
N MET A 37 -24.26 -0.82 -2.96
CA MET A 37 -25.08 -1.11 -1.77
C MET A 37 -26.14 -0.03 -1.50
N SER A 38 -25.80 1.26 -1.63
CA SER A 38 -26.80 2.34 -1.54
C SER A 38 -27.88 2.16 -2.60
N THR A 39 -27.51 1.90 -3.86
CA THR A 39 -28.49 1.67 -4.93
C THR A 39 -29.41 0.47 -4.66
N ILE A 40 -28.89 -0.62 -4.06
CA ILE A 40 -29.72 -1.77 -3.68
C ILE A 40 -30.75 -1.38 -2.62
N ILE A 41 -30.37 -0.60 -1.62
CA ILE A 41 -31.27 -0.15 -0.55
C ILE A 41 -32.30 0.84 -1.14
N ASP A 42 -31.81 1.90 -1.78
CA ASP A 42 -32.63 3.03 -2.25
C ASP A 42 -33.58 2.65 -3.40
N GLN A 43 -33.19 1.74 -4.30
CA GLN A 43 -33.98 1.37 -5.49
C GLN A 43 -34.54 -0.06 -5.47
N GLY A 44 -33.95 -0.96 -4.68
CA GLY A 44 -34.36 -2.36 -4.60
C GLY A 44 -35.33 -2.62 -3.44
N ILE A 45 -35.10 -2.01 -2.27
CA ILE A 45 -35.95 -2.20 -1.08
C ILE A 45 -37.01 -1.09 -1.00
N ASP A 46 -36.63 0.17 -1.21
CA ASP A 46 -37.53 1.32 -1.13
C ASP A 46 -38.20 1.70 -2.47
N GLY A 47 -37.83 1.06 -3.59
CA GLY A 47 -38.37 1.30 -4.93
C GLY A 47 -39.02 0.07 -5.60
N ASP A 48 -39.74 0.27 -6.71
CA ASP A 48 -40.51 -0.75 -7.46
C ASP A 48 -39.67 -1.84 -8.18
N GLY A 49 -38.35 -1.88 -7.99
CA GLY A 49 -37.44 -2.79 -8.70
C GLY A 49 -37.50 -4.26 -8.27
N GLY A 50 -37.96 -4.51 -7.03
CA GLY A 50 -38.17 -5.86 -6.48
C GLY A 50 -36.92 -6.76 -6.41
N PHE A 51 -37.15 -8.05 -6.12
CA PHE A 51 -36.12 -9.09 -5.99
C PHE A 51 -35.17 -9.26 -7.20
N PRO A 52 -35.61 -9.10 -8.46
CA PRO A 52 -34.74 -9.26 -9.64
C PRO A 52 -33.63 -8.20 -9.74
N LEU A 53 -33.91 -6.95 -9.36
CA LEU A 53 -32.92 -5.87 -9.37
C LEU A 53 -31.83 -6.12 -8.32
N ILE A 54 -32.23 -6.58 -7.14
CA ILE A 54 -31.33 -6.96 -6.04
C ILE A 54 -30.42 -8.11 -6.48
N LEU A 55 -30.97 -9.15 -7.12
CA LEU A 55 -30.19 -10.30 -7.58
C LEU A 55 -29.16 -9.90 -8.66
N ARG A 56 -29.56 -9.03 -9.60
CA ARG A 56 -28.66 -8.54 -10.67
C ARG A 56 -27.56 -7.64 -10.12
N MET A 57 -27.89 -6.71 -9.22
CA MET A 57 -26.90 -5.85 -8.57
C MET A 57 -25.97 -6.66 -7.65
N GLY A 58 -26.48 -7.65 -6.92
CA GLY A 58 -25.69 -8.58 -6.12
C GLY A 58 -24.71 -9.40 -6.98
N ALA A 59 -25.14 -9.88 -8.15
CA ALA A 59 -24.26 -10.57 -9.10
C ALA A 59 -23.13 -9.66 -9.63
N ILE A 60 -23.44 -8.39 -9.93
CA ILE A 60 -22.44 -7.39 -10.34
C ILE A 60 -21.45 -7.12 -9.20
N MET A 61 -21.94 -7.00 -7.96
CA MET A 61 -21.07 -6.81 -6.79
C MET A 61 -20.14 -8.00 -6.56
N LEU A 62 -20.62 -9.22 -6.75
CA LEU A 62 -19.80 -10.43 -6.71
C LEU A 62 -18.70 -10.40 -7.76
N GLY A 63 -19.06 -10.10 -9.02
CA GLY A 63 -18.08 -9.95 -10.10
C GLY A 63 -17.02 -8.89 -9.79
N LEU A 64 -17.45 -7.72 -9.31
CA LEU A 64 -16.56 -6.63 -8.95
C LEU A 64 -15.64 -6.98 -7.76
N SER A 65 -16.14 -7.75 -6.80
CA SER A 65 -15.36 -8.23 -5.65
C SER A 65 -14.27 -9.20 -6.09
N VAL A 66 -14.58 -10.12 -7.02
CA VAL A 66 -13.59 -11.04 -7.60
C VAL A 66 -12.52 -10.28 -8.37
N VAL A 67 -12.90 -9.28 -9.17
CA VAL A 67 -11.94 -8.41 -9.88
C VAL A 67 -11.07 -7.66 -8.88
N SER A 68 -11.65 -7.05 -7.85
CA SER A 68 -10.91 -6.34 -6.79
C SER A 68 -9.90 -7.26 -6.10
N MET A 69 -10.32 -8.49 -5.77
CA MET A 69 -9.47 -9.51 -5.17
C MET A 69 -8.32 -9.91 -6.11
N ALA A 70 -8.62 -10.15 -7.39
CA ALA A 70 -7.60 -10.48 -8.39
C ALA A 70 -6.56 -9.36 -8.55
N THR A 71 -7.01 -8.11 -8.67
CA THR A 71 -6.12 -6.95 -8.77
C THR A 71 -5.31 -6.75 -7.48
N GLY A 72 -5.88 -7.01 -6.31
CA GLY A 72 -5.16 -6.94 -5.04
C GLY A 72 -4.13 -8.04 -4.83
N LEU A 73 -4.39 -9.24 -5.36
CA LEU A 73 -3.40 -10.32 -5.38
C LEU A 73 -2.27 -10.01 -6.37
N LEU A 74 -2.59 -9.48 -7.55
CA LEU A 74 -1.61 -9.04 -8.53
C LEU A 74 -0.72 -7.92 -7.97
N SER A 75 -1.32 -6.90 -7.35
CA SER A 75 -0.57 -5.81 -6.71
C SER A 75 0.37 -6.34 -5.61
N SER A 76 -0.11 -7.29 -4.81
CA SER A 76 0.69 -7.98 -3.78
C SER A 76 1.86 -8.77 -4.37
N ARG A 77 1.63 -9.49 -5.48
CA ARG A 77 2.69 -10.26 -6.13
C ARG A 77 3.73 -9.36 -6.78
N LEU A 78 3.32 -8.32 -7.51
CA LEU A 78 4.24 -7.37 -8.15
C LEU A 78 5.10 -6.66 -7.09
N ALA A 79 4.51 -6.20 -5.98
CA ALA A 79 5.23 -5.57 -4.88
C ALA A 79 6.19 -6.53 -4.15
N SER A 80 5.77 -7.79 -3.93
CA SER A 80 6.63 -8.83 -3.37
C SER A 80 7.81 -9.12 -4.29
N THR A 81 7.59 -9.31 -5.60
CA THR A 81 8.66 -9.57 -6.55
C THR A 81 9.63 -8.39 -6.66
N ALA A 82 9.12 -7.15 -6.69
CA ALA A 82 9.96 -5.95 -6.72
C ALA A 82 10.82 -5.80 -5.45
N SER A 83 10.24 -6.02 -4.27
CA SER A 83 10.98 -5.94 -3.00
C SER A 83 12.01 -7.06 -2.84
N GLN A 84 11.69 -8.30 -3.22
CA GLN A 84 12.61 -9.44 -3.21
C GLN A 84 13.78 -9.24 -4.19
N GLY A 85 13.50 -8.79 -5.41
CA GLY A 85 14.53 -8.49 -6.41
C GLY A 85 15.46 -7.36 -5.98
N PHE A 86 14.91 -6.31 -5.37
CA PHE A 86 15.68 -5.24 -4.74
C PHE A 86 16.58 -5.75 -3.61
N GLY A 87 16.05 -6.57 -2.70
CA GLY A 87 16.79 -7.15 -1.58
C GLY A 87 17.94 -8.05 -2.05
N ALA A 88 17.74 -8.82 -3.12
CA ALA A 88 18.77 -9.67 -3.71
C ALA A 88 19.93 -8.85 -4.29
N ASN A 89 19.63 -7.79 -5.06
CA ASN A 89 20.65 -6.89 -5.63
C ASN A 89 21.43 -6.15 -4.54
N LEU A 90 20.73 -5.68 -3.49
CA LEU A 90 21.36 -4.99 -2.37
C LEU A 90 22.28 -5.92 -1.57
N ARG A 91 21.82 -7.15 -1.29
CA ARG A 91 22.61 -8.16 -0.58
C ARG A 91 23.87 -8.54 -1.36
N LYS A 92 23.75 -8.74 -2.67
CA LYS A 92 24.90 -9.06 -3.54
C LYS A 92 25.94 -7.95 -3.55
N ALA A 93 25.52 -6.69 -3.73
CA ALA A 93 26.44 -5.56 -3.74
C ALA A 93 27.12 -5.31 -2.38
N LEU A 94 26.41 -5.56 -1.28
CA LEU A 94 27.01 -5.52 0.05
C LEU A 94 28.02 -6.66 0.24
N PHE A 95 27.72 -7.86 -0.25
CA PHE A 95 28.63 -9.00 -0.17
C PHE A 95 29.90 -8.79 -1.00
N ASP A 96 29.78 -8.28 -2.22
CA ASP A 96 30.93 -7.91 -3.06
C ASP A 96 31.78 -6.83 -2.36
N LYS A 97 31.13 -5.85 -1.71
CA LYS A 97 31.87 -4.78 -1.02
C LYS A 97 32.59 -5.26 0.24
N VAL A 98 32.05 -6.25 0.93
CA VAL A 98 32.68 -6.89 2.10
C VAL A 98 33.91 -7.69 1.69
N GLN A 99 33.89 -8.34 0.51
CA GLN A 99 35.06 -9.07 -0.01
C GLN A 99 36.23 -8.15 -0.36
N ASP A 100 35.96 -6.89 -0.73
CA ASP A 100 36.99 -5.88 -1.02
C ASP A 100 37.60 -5.23 0.23
N PHE A 101 37.14 -5.55 1.45
CA PHE A 101 37.66 -4.93 2.67
C PHE A 101 39.01 -5.52 3.09
N SER A 102 39.93 -4.63 3.50
CA SER A 102 41.19 -5.03 4.12
C SER A 102 40.95 -5.53 5.55
N PHE A 103 41.85 -6.39 6.06
CA PHE A 103 41.74 -6.97 7.41
C PHE A 103 41.57 -5.90 8.51
N THR A 104 42.18 -4.72 8.36
CA THR A 104 42.04 -3.57 9.28
C THR A 104 40.62 -2.99 9.30
N ASP A 105 39.90 -3.03 8.18
CA ASP A 105 38.51 -2.54 8.09
C ASP A 105 37.53 -3.56 8.69
N ILE A 106 37.81 -4.86 8.56
CA ILE A 106 37.00 -5.94 9.15
C ILE A 106 37.07 -5.89 10.68
N ASP A 107 38.25 -5.67 11.25
CA ASP A 107 38.42 -5.52 12.70
C ASP A 107 37.70 -4.30 13.26
N ARG A 108 37.63 -3.20 12.48
CA ARG A 108 36.94 -1.98 12.91
C ARG A 108 35.42 -2.14 12.96
N PHE A 109 34.85 -2.96 12.08
CA PHE A 109 33.41 -3.20 12.06
C PHE A 109 32.98 -4.43 12.86
N SER A 110 33.89 -5.36 13.20
CA SER A 110 33.60 -6.67 13.78
C SER A 110 32.74 -7.57 12.88
N SER A 111 33.15 -8.82 12.69
CA SER A 111 32.46 -9.81 11.84
C SER A 111 30.99 -9.99 12.23
N ALA A 112 30.64 -9.91 13.51
CA ALA A 112 29.26 -10.03 13.99
C ALA A 112 28.35 -8.86 13.54
N SER A 113 28.88 -7.63 13.48
CA SER A 113 28.16 -6.45 12.99
C SER A 113 27.93 -6.52 11.47
N LEU A 114 28.91 -7.05 10.73
CA LEU A 114 28.75 -7.24 9.28
C LEU A 114 27.64 -8.24 8.95
N ILE A 115 27.56 -9.35 9.70
CA ILE A 115 26.52 -10.36 9.50
C ILE A 115 25.13 -9.77 9.76
N THR A 116 24.96 -9.02 10.86
CA THR A 116 23.68 -8.38 11.19
C THR A 116 23.28 -7.31 10.16
N ARG A 117 24.23 -6.55 9.61
CA ARG A 117 23.98 -5.59 8.52
C ARG A 117 23.61 -6.28 7.19
N LEU A 118 24.23 -7.41 6.87
CA LEU A 118 23.93 -8.18 5.65
C LEU A 118 22.58 -8.92 5.71
N THR A 119 22.08 -9.18 6.92
CA THR A 119 20.85 -9.94 7.14
C THR A 119 19.71 -9.04 7.60
N ASN A 120 19.75 -8.55 8.84
CA ASN A 120 18.68 -7.79 9.48
C ASN A 120 18.43 -6.44 8.79
N ASP A 121 19.48 -5.66 8.52
CA ASP A 121 19.29 -4.35 7.89
C ASP A 121 18.78 -4.50 6.45
N VAL A 122 19.32 -5.45 5.67
CA VAL A 122 18.82 -5.74 4.32
C VAL A 122 17.35 -6.18 4.37
N ASN A 123 16.98 -7.05 5.31
CA ASN A 123 15.59 -7.49 5.46
C ASN A 123 14.66 -6.35 5.87
N ALA A 124 15.09 -5.46 6.77
CA ALA A 124 14.32 -4.29 7.19
C ALA A 124 14.09 -3.32 6.00
N ILE A 125 15.13 -3.05 5.21
CA ILE A 125 15.02 -2.21 4.01
C ILE A 125 14.12 -2.89 2.97
N GLN A 126 14.26 -4.19 2.78
CA GLN A 126 13.42 -4.96 1.86
C GLN A 126 11.94 -4.89 2.24
N GLN A 127 11.61 -5.08 3.52
CA GLN A 127 10.25 -4.93 4.02
C GLN A 127 9.76 -3.49 3.88
N MET A 128 10.62 -2.49 4.15
CA MET A 128 10.30 -1.09 3.96
C MET A 128 9.94 -0.78 2.50
N VAL A 129 10.68 -1.33 1.53
CA VAL A 129 10.38 -1.18 0.10
C VAL A 129 9.05 -1.86 -0.26
N GLY A 130 8.80 -3.06 0.24
CA GLY A 130 7.54 -3.79 0.00
C GLY A 130 6.32 -3.06 0.60
N MET A 131 6.42 -2.62 1.85
CA MET A 131 5.38 -1.82 2.51
C MET A 131 5.24 -0.45 1.84
N GLY A 132 6.34 0.18 1.45
CA GLY A 132 6.31 1.49 0.80
C GLY A 132 5.58 1.45 -0.54
N LEU A 133 5.88 0.48 -1.40
CA LEU A 133 5.22 0.35 -2.70
C LEU A 133 3.70 0.12 -2.59
N ARG A 134 3.24 -0.53 -1.51
CA ARG A 134 1.83 -0.86 -1.33
C ARG A 134 1.09 0.13 -0.45
N MET A 135 1.54 0.31 0.78
CA MET A 135 0.82 1.03 1.83
C MET A 135 0.93 2.55 1.66
N LEU A 136 2.08 3.08 1.24
CA LEU A 136 2.21 4.52 0.98
C LEU A 136 1.39 4.98 -0.22
N VAL A 137 1.09 4.09 -1.16
CA VAL A 137 0.27 4.43 -2.33
C VAL A 137 -1.21 4.19 -2.04
N ARG A 138 -1.53 3.06 -1.40
CA ARG A 138 -2.91 2.69 -1.04
C ARG A 138 -3.55 3.72 -0.10
N ALA A 139 -2.86 4.12 0.97
CA ALA A 139 -3.43 4.99 1.99
C ALA A 139 -3.91 6.36 1.45
N PRO A 140 -3.09 7.14 0.72
CA PRO A 140 -3.52 8.42 0.18
C PRO A 140 -4.56 8.27 -0.93
N LEU A 141 -4.43 7.26 -1.80
CA LEU A 141 -5.43 7.01 -2.85
C LEU A 141 -6.80 6.66 -2.25
N MET A 142 -6.81 5.80 -1.23
CA MET A 142 -8.04 5.43 -0.54
C MET A 142 -8.67 6.63 0.15
N LEU A 143 -7.87 7.48 0.80
CA LEU A 143 -8.36 8.72 1.41
C LEU A 143 -8.98 9.64 0.35
N LEU A 144 -8.28 9.92 -0.74
CA LEU A 144 -8.76 10.81 -1.80
C LEU A 144 -10.05 10.31 -2.45
N ILE A 145 -10.08 9.03 -2.85
CA ILE A 145 -11.25 8.46 -3.55
C ILE A 145 -12.44 8.34 -2.59
N ALA A 146 -12.21 7.96 -1.33
CA ALA A 146 -13.28 7.91 -0.32
C ALA A 146 -13.87 9.31 -0.06
N LEU A 147 -13.03 10.34 0.03
CA LEU A 147 -13.47 11.72 0.27
C LEU A 147 -14.31 12.24 -0.92
N VAL A 148 -13.91 11.95 -2.16
CA VAL A 148 -14.69 12.25 -3.37
C VAL A 148 -16.03 11.49 -3.39
N ASN A 149 -16.02 10.22 -2.99
CA ASN A 149 -17.24 9.39 -2.96
C ASN A 149 -18.23 9.90 -1.91
N CYS A 150 -17.77 10.20 -0.69
CA CYS A 150 -18.60 10.82 0.35
C CYS A 150 -19.16 12.18 -0.09
N ALA A 151 -18.33 13.03 -0.74
CA ALA A 151 -18.77 14.32 -1.27
C ALA A 151 -19.89 14.18 -2.31
N SER A 152 -19.89 13.10 -3.08
CA SER A 152 -20.92 12.82 -4.08
C SER A 152 -22.25 12.33 -3.48
N ILE A 153 -22.21 11.69 -2.30
CA ILE A 153 -23.42 11.18 -1.64
C ILE A 153 -24.09 12.29 -0.83
N ASN A 154 -23.35 12.94 0.08
CA ASN A 154 -23.92 13.97 0.96
C ASN A 154 -22.87 14.97 1.44
N PRO A 155 -22.90 16.23 0.97
CA PRO A 155 -21.88 17.23 1.30
C PRO A 155 -21.84 17.59 2.80
N ARG A 156 -22.97 17.44 3.52
CA ARG A 156 -23.04 17.66 4.97
C ARG A 156 -22.26 16.62 5.77
N LEU A 157 -22.33 15.34 5.39
CA LEU A 157 -21.57 14.26 6.05
C LEU A 157 -20.08 14.38 5.74
N THR A 158 -19.72 14.83 4.54
CA THR A 158 -18.32 15.07 4.16
C THR A 158 -17.67 16.16 5.02
N LEU A 159 -18.39 17.23 5.37
CA LEU A 159 -17.87 18.27 6.26
C LEU A 159 -17.53 17.72 7.66
N VAL A 160 -18.34 16.81 8.18
CA VAL A 160 -18.07 16.13 9.46
C VAL A 160 -16.81 15.28 9.36
N LEU A 161 -16.69 14.47 8.30
CA LEU A 161 -15.50 13.66 8.02
C LEU A 161 -14.23 14.53 7.88
N LEU A 162 -14.33 15.65 7.16
CA LEU A 162 -13.24 16.59 6.95
C LEU A 162 -12.80 17.27 8.25
N ALA A 163 -13.69 17.45 9.24
CA ALA A 163 -13.34 17.95 10.56
C ALA A 163 -12.72 16.86 11.45
N VAL A 164 -13.17 15.61 11.35
CA VAL A 164 -12.67 14.49 12.17
C VAL A 164 -11.26 14.05 11.76
N VAL A 165 -10.94 14.03 10.46
CA VAL A 165 -9.61 13.65 9.94
C VAL A 165 -8.47 14.47 10.57
N PRO A 166 -8.48 15.81 10.59
CA PRO A 166 -7.43 16.60 11.21
C PRO A 166 -7.40 16.46 12.74
N VAL A 167 -8.55 16.29 13.40
CA VAL A 167 -8.59 16.01 14.85
C VAL A 167 -7.86 14.70 15.16
N MET A 168 -8.09 13.65 14.36
CA MET A 168 -7.38 12.37 14.46
C MET A 168 -5.88 12.51 14.14
N ALA A 169 -5.52 13.31 13.14
CA ALA A 169 -4.11 13.56 12.82
C ALA A 169 -3.38 14.26 13.98
N VAL A 170 -4.03 15.24 14.61
CA VAL A 170 -3.49 15.97 15.77
C VAL A 170 -3.37 15.06 16.99
N SER A 171 -4.36 14.23 17.28
CA SER A 171 -4.30 13.30 18.42
C SER A 171 -3.17 12.28 18.26
N ILE A 172 -2.99 11.73 17.05
CA ILE A 172 -1.86 10.85 16.73
C ILE A 172 -0.52 11.59 16.86
N PHE A 173 -0.44 12.83 16.38
CA PHE A 173 0.77 13.65 16.50
C PHE A 173 1.14 13.92 17.96
N LEU A 174 0.14 14.21 18.81
CA LEU A 174 0.34 14.40 20.24
C LEU A 174 0.80 13.10 20.92
N LEU A 175 0.18 11.96 20.60
CA LEU A 175 0.61 10.65 21.11
C LEU A 175 2.06 10.36 20.75
N MET A 176 2.45 10.54 19.49
CA MET A 176 3.85 10.35 19.07
C MET A 176 4.81 11.28 19.80
N LYS A 177 4.40 12.53 20.07
CA LYS A 177 5.23 13.50 20.82
C LYS A 177 5.38 13.08 22.28
N VAL A 178 4.36 12.49 22.88
CA VAL A 178 4.38 12.02 24.28
C VAL A 178 5.21 10.74 24.41
N THR A 179 5.02 9.74 23.54
CA THR A 179 5.80 8.49 23.57
C THR A 179 7.28 8.67 23.25
N ARG A 180 7.64 9.75 22.53
CA ARG A 180 9.03 10.08 22.20
C ARG A 180 9.73 10.92 23.28
N ARG A 181 9.03 11.29 24.36
CA ARG A 181 9.62 11.85 25.60
C ARG A 181 9.84 10.73 26.61
#